data_AF-A0AAV8WNJ8-F1
#
_entry.id   AF-A0AAV8WNJ8-F1
#
_cell.length_a   1.000
_cell.length_b   1.000
_cell.length_c   1.000
_cell.angle_alpha   90.00
_cell.angle_beta   90.00
_cell.angle_gamma   90.00
#
_symmetry.space_group_name_H-M   'P 1'
#
loop_
_entity.id
_entity.type
_entity.pdbx_description
1 polymer ?
#
loop_
_entity_poly.entity_id
_entity_poly.type
_entity_poly.pdbx_seq_one_letter_code
_entity_poly.pdbx_strand_id
1 'polypeptide(L)'
;MGTNLKLICNVAFKIVIEKRKLPKIQWEDRNKKKSDIKYFRKLIEGHWCNEISSLALKTLKERQWETTVQLPLTSDILLFQTYTHDLASNAYEKLKNQIEVRKNYKILTECVLAHTVMFNKKRVGDVQYLKIETY
;
A
#
# COMPACT_ATOMS: atom_id res chain seq x y z
N MET A 1 0.14 7.88 12.90
CA MET A 1 0.95 7.26 13.97
C MET A 1 1.41 8.26 15.04
N GLY A 2 1.94 9.45 14.69
CA GLY A 2 2.44 10.40 15.69
C GLY A 2 1.41 10.94 16.71
N THR A 3 0.13 11.03 16.33
CA THR A 3 -0.96 11.51 17.20
C THR A 3 -1.21 10.60 18.41
N ASN A 4 -1.24 9.28 18.19
CA ASN A 4 -1.41 8.30 19.28
C ASN A 4 -0.20 8.27 20.22
N LEU A 5 1.02 8.39 19.67
CA LEU A 5 2.24 8.40 20.48
C LEU A 5 2.33 9.65 21.37
N LYS A 6 1.90 10.81 20.85
CA LYS A 6 1.75 12.04 21.63
C LYS A 6 0.73 11.88 22.77
N LEU A 7 -0.39 11.20 22.50
CA LEU A 7 -1.43 10.96 23.50
C LEU A 7 -0.92 10.05 24.62
N ILE A 8 -0.16 9.01 24.29
CA ILE A 8 0.51 8.13 25.25
C ILE A 8 1.53 8.91 26.10
N CYS A 9 2.31 9.82 25.50
CA CYS A 9 3.23 10.68 26.25
C CYS A 9 2.50 11.57 27.26
N ASN A 10 1.33 12.11 26.90
CA ASN A 10 0.52 12.91 27.81
C ASN A 10 -0.06 12.08 28.96
N VAL A 11 -0.51 10.86 28.68
CA VAL A 11 -0.99 9.92 29.71
C VAL A 11 0.16 9.52 30.65
N ALA A 12 1.33 9.20 30.11
CA ALA A 12 2.52 8.89 30.89
C ALA A 12 2.94 10.07 31.78
N PHE A 13 2.93 11.29 31.25
CA PHE A 13 3.23 12.50 32.01
C PHE A 13 2.24 12.71 33.17
N LYS A 14 0.95 12.48 32.93
CA LYS A 14 -0.11 12.57 33.95
C LYS A 14 0.08 11.53 35.06
N ILE A 15 0.42 10.29 34.72
CA ILE A 15 0.69 9.20 35.67
C ILE A 15 1.89 9.53 36.58
N VAL A 16 2.94 10.12 36.01
CA VAL A 16 4.13 10.55 36.76
C VAL A 16 3.80 11.68 37.75
N ILE A 17 2.90 12.60 37.38
CA ILE A 17 2.43 13.70 38.25
C ILE A 17 1.49 13.20 39.35
N GLU A 18 0.52 12.35 39.01
CA GLU A 18 -0.49 11.81 39.94
C GLU A 18 0.09 10.77 40.92
N LYS A 19 1.38 10.42 40.81
CA LYS A 19 2.09 9.46 41.67
C LYS A 19 1.44 8.06 41.71
N ARG A 20 0.69 7.67 40.68
CA ARG A 20 0.07 6.34 40.63
C ARG A 20 1.17 5.28 40.53
N LYS A 21 1.18 4.35 41.50
CA LYS A 21 2.05 3.17 41.44
C LYS A 21 1.44 2.18 40.44
N LEU A 22 2.07 2.04 39.28
CA LEU A 22 1.75 0.96 38.36
C LEU A 22 2.53 -0.30 38.77
N PRO A 23 1.92 -1.49 38.77
CA PRO A 23 2.52 -2.71 39.32
C PRO A 23 3.88 -3.11 38.74
N LYS A 24 4.24 -2.63 37.54
CA LYS A 24 5.45 -2.99 36.81
C LYS A 24 6.40 -1.82 36.51
N ILE A 25 6.13 -0.64 37.05
CA ILE A 25 6.91 0.56 36.71
C ILE A 25 7.43 1.20 38.00
N GLN A 26 8.74 1.06 38.23
CA GLN A 26 9.45 1.76 39.28
C GLN A 26 10.25 2.92 38.68
N TRP A 27 10.11 4.10 39.28
CA TRP A 27 10.79 5.31 38.85
C TRP A 27 11.89 5.64 39.87
N GLU A 28 13.15 5.39 39.53
CA GLU A 28 14.31 5.74 40.38
C GLU A 28 14.42 7.25 40.59
N ASP A 29 14.25 8.04 39.52
CA ASP A 29 14.25 9.51 39.56
C ASP A 29 13.09 10.09 38.75
N ARG A 30 12.07 10.60 39.46
CA ARG A 30 10.85 11.15 38.86
C ARG A 30 11.08 12.47 38.12
N ASN A 31 12.05 13.27 38.56
CA ASN A 31 12.31 14.57 37.95
C ASN A 31 13.00 14.38 36.59
N LYS A 32 13.95 13.46 36.51
CA LYS A 32 14.56 13.05 35.23
C LYS A 32 13.51 12.50 34.27
N LYS A 33 12.65 11.57 34.71
CA LYS A 33 11.61 10.99 33.85
C LYS A 33 10.58 12.01 33.35
N LYS A 34 10.23 13.00 34.17
CA LYS A 34 9.38 14.12 33.73
C LYS A 34 10.03 14.92 32.61
N SER A 35 11.34 15.14 32.71
CA SER A 35 12.14 15.82 31.70
C SER A 35 12.22 14.99 30.41
N ASP A 36 12.54 13.70 30.52
CA ASP A 36 12.65 12.76 29.40
C ASP A 36 11.34 12.68 28.60
N ILE A 37 10.19 12.56 29.27
CA ILE A 37 8.88 12.53 28.62
C ILE A 37 8.60 13.85 27.88
N LYS A 38 9.03 14.98 28.44
CA LYS A 38 8.87 16.30 27.80
C LYS A 38 9.75 16.44 26.55
N TYR A 39 10.99 15.98 26.61
CA TYR A 39 11.90 15.97 25.45
C TYR A 39 11.42 15.02 24.36
N PHE A 40 11.00 13.81 24.74
CA PHE A 40 10.45 12.84 23.80
C PHE A 40 9.18 13.35 23.12
N ARG A 41 8.29 14.03 23.86
CA ARG A 41 7.12 14.68 23.26
C ARG A 41 7.51 15.75 22.23
N LYS A 42 8.51 16.58 22.51
CA LYS A 42 9.01 17.58 21.54
C LYS A 42 9.58 16.90 20.29
N LEU A 43 10.30 15.80 20.46
CA LEU A 43 10.83 15.01 19.34
C LEU A 43 9.71 14.44 18.46
N ILE A 44 8.62 13.96 19.07
CA ILE A 44 7.43 13.46 18.36
C ILE A 44 6.74 14.57 17.57
N GLU A 45 6.60 15.75 18.18
CA GLU A 45 5.95 16.91 17.55
C GLU A 45 6.76 17.51 16.40
N GLY A 46 8.10 17.43 16.46
CA GLY A 46 8.98 18.01 15.44
C GLY A 46 9.11 17.17 14.17
N HIS A 47 9.75 16.00 14.27
CA HIS A 47 10.25 15.28 13.08
C HIS A 47 9.86 13.80 13.01
N TRP A 48 9.23 13.24 14.04
CA TRP A 48 8.93 11.80 14.10
C TRP A 48 8.04 11.29 12.97
N CYS A 49 7.05 12.07 12.55
CA CYS A 49 6.21 11.70 11.42
C CYS A 49 6.97 11.69 10.10
N ASN A 50 7.93 12.60 9.92
CA ASN A 50 8.64 12.79 8.66
C ASN A 50 9.86 11.86 8.54
N GLU A 51 10.58 11.60 9.62
CA GLU A 51 11.80 10.79 9.58
C GLU A 51 11.52 9.30 9.82
N ILE A 52 10.67 8.99 10.80
CA ILE A 52 10.45 7.61 11.26
C ILE A 52 9.22 7.00 10.59
N SER A 53 8.09 7.72 10.59
CA SER A 53 6.85 7.16 10.07
C SER A 53 6.86 7.04 8.54
N SER A 54 7.48 8.00 7.84
CA SER A 54 7.61 7.94 6.38
C SER A 54 8.53 6.79 5.94
N LEU A 55 9.67 6.61 6.62
CA LEU A 55 10.62 5.54 6.34
C LEU A 55 10.03 4.18 6.68
N ALA A 56 9.39 4.05 7.84
CA ALA A 56 8.69 2.81 8.21
C ALA A 56 7.57 2.47 7.22
N LEU A 57 6.83 3.47 6.72
CA LEU A 57 5.81 3.26 5.69
C LEU A 57 6.43 2.86 4.35
N LYS A 58 7.56 3.47 3.97
CA LYS A 58 8.32 3.10 2.77
C LYS A 58 8.77 1.65 2.87
N THR A 59 9.44 1.26 3.95
CA THR A 59 9.89 -0.11 4.20
C THR A 59 8.72 -1.10 4.26
N LEU A 60 7.58 -0.71 4.84
CA LEU A 60 6.38 -1.58 4.85
C LEU A 60 5.83 -1.79 3.43
N LYS A 61 5.80 -0.74 2.60
CA LYS A 61 5.41 -0.86 1.20
C LYS A 61 6.39 -1.69 0.40
N GLU A 62 7.70 -1.48 0.58
CA GLU A 62 8.74 -2.29 -0.06
C GLU A 62 8.60 -3.76 0.32
N ARG A 63 8.38 -4.09 1.59
CA ARG A 63 8.12 -5.47 2.03
C ARG A 63 6.84 -6.06 1.46
N GLN A 64 5.78 -5.27 1.30
CA GLN A 64 4.56 -5.71 0.60
C GLN A 64 4.81 -5.99 -0.88
N TRP A 65 5.84 -5.38 -1.48
CA TRP A 65 6.23 -5.64 -2.85
C TRP A 65 7.17 -6.86 -2.94
N GLU A 66 8.01 -7.06 -1.93
CA GLU A 66 8.87 -8.26 -1.79
C GLU A 66 8.06 -9.53 -1.48
N THR A 67 6.91 -9.42 -0.81
CA THR A 67 5.97 -10.54 -0.73
C THR A 67 5.56 -10.87 -2.15
N THR A 68 6.02 -12.03 -2.63
CA THR A 68 5.75 -12.60 -3.94
C THR A 68 4.28 -12.39 -4.27
N VAL A 69 4.01 -11.34 -5.04
CA VAL A 69 2.74 -11.22 -5.75
C VAL A 69 2.68 -12.51 -6.53
N GLN A 70 1.72 -13.39 -6.21
CA GLN A 70 1.52 -14.59 -6.99
C GLN A 70 1.20 -14.11 -8.39
N LEU A 71 2.23 -14.13 -9.25
CA LEU A 71 2.07 -13.80 -10.64
C LEU A 71 1.08 -14.84 -11.17
N PRO A 72 0.02 -14.40 -11.89
CA PRO A 72 -0.89 -15.36 -12.49
C PRO A 72 -0.06 -16.32 -13.33
N LEU A 73 -0.35 -17.61 -13.20
CA LEU A 73 0.38 -18.62 -13.93
C LEU A 73 0.22 -18.33 -15.43
N THR A 74 1.21 -18.72 -16.24
CA THR A 74 1.15 -18.52 -17.70
C THR A 74 -0.14 -19.11 -18.30
N SER A 75 -0.66 -20.20 -17.71
CA SER A 75 -1.95 -20.79 -18.05
C SER A 75 -3.12 -19.84 -17.87
N ASP A 76 -3.14 -19.07 -16.78
CA ASP A 76 -4.24 -18.17 -16.43
C ASP A 76 -4.22 -16.93 -17.34
N ILE A 77 -3.03 -16.47 -17.70
CA ILE A 77 -2.84 -15.40 -18.68
C ILE A 77 -3.34 -15.83 -20.05
N LEU A 78 -2.98 -17.04 -20.49
CA LEU A 78 -3.46 -17.62 -21.75
C LEU A 78 -4.98 -17.79 -21.75
N LEU A 79 -5.56 -18.33 -20.66
CA LEU A 79 -7.00 -18.50 -20.52
C LEU A 79 -7.76 -17.16 -20.60
N PHE A 80 -7.22 -16.12 -19.95
CA PHE A 80 -7.81 -14.79 -20.04
C PHE A 80 -7.69 -14.19 -21.45
N GLN A 81 -6.57 -14.42 -22.12
CA GLN A 81 -6.35 -13.93 -23.49
C GLN A 81 -7.28 -14.63 -24.49
N THR A 82 -7.44 -15.96 -24.41
CA THR A 82 -8.35 -16.70 -25.29
C THR A 82 -9.79 -16.27 -25.04
N TYR A 83 -10.22 -16.19 -23.78
CA TYR A 83 -11.55 -15.74 -23.42
C TYR A 83 -11.85 -14.32 -23.95
N THR A 84 -10.94 -13.36 -23.73
CA THR A 84 -11.14 -11.99 -24.19
C THR A 84 -11.12 -11.87 -25.72
N HIS A 85 -10.34 -12.70 -26.41
CA HIS A 85 -10.33 -12.78 -27.86
C HIS A 85 -11.66 -13.32 -28.41
N ASP A 86 -12.17 -14.43 -27.86
CA ASP A 86 -13.44 -15.03 -28.28
C ASP A 86 -14.61 -14.06 -28.05
N LEU A 87 -14.57 -13.34 -26.92
CA LEU A 87 -15.58 -12.33 -26.59
C LEU A 87 -15.53 -11.15 -27.58
N ALA A 88 -14.33 -10.67 -27.93
CA ALA A 88 -14.15 -9.62 -28.92
C ALA A 88 -14.65 -10.04 -30.32
N SER A 89 -14.30 -11.26 -30.75
CA SER A 89 -14.75 -11.82 -32.04
C SER A 89 -16.28 -11.94 -32.12
N ASN A 90 -16.91 -12.44 -31.04
CA ASN A 90 -18.36 -12.51 -30.94
C ASN A 90 -19.03 -11.14 -30.95
N ALA A 91 -18.47 -10.16 -30.24
CA ALA A 91 -18.98 -8.79 -30.23
C ALA A 91 -18.85 -8.13 -31.61
N TYR A 92 -17.73 -8.37 -32.31
CA TYR A 92 -17.48 -7.88 -33.66
C TYR A 92 -18.48 -8.45 -34.68
N GLU A 93 -18.73 -9.76 -34.67
CA GLU A 93 -19.72 -10.37 -35.58
C GLU A 93 -21.14 -9.85 -35.31
N LYS A 94 -21.52 -9.64 -34.04
CA LYS A 94 -22.82 -9.04 -33.71
C LYS A 94 -22.92 -7.57 -34.13
N LEU A 95 -21.82 -6.81 -34.04
CA LEU A 95 -21.73 -5.44 -34.55
C LEU A 95 -21.88 -5.39 -36.08
N LYS A 96 -21.21 -6.31 -36.79
CA LYS A 96 -21.27 -6.43 -38.25
C LYS A 96 -22.69 -6.71 -38.73
N ASN A 97 -23.44 -7.53 -38.00
CA ASN A 97 -24.85 -7.84 -38.26
C ASN A 97 -25.83 -6.79 -37.70
N GLN A 98 -25.34 -5.65 -37.17
CA GLN A 98 -26.11 -4.57 -36.56
C GLN A 98 -27.04 -4.99 -35.40
N ILE A 99 -26.69 -6.07 -34.69
CA ILE A 99 -27.44 -6.56 -33.53
C ILE A 99 -26.91 -5.85 -32.27
N GLU A 100 -27.78 -5.26 -31.45
CA GLU A 100 -27.44 -4.61 -30.17
C GLU A 100 -26.18 -3.72 -30.24
N VAL A 101 -26.05 -2.89 -31.29
CA VAL A 101 -24.83 -2.12 -31.65
C VAL A 101 -24.16 -1.43 -30.46
N ARG A 102 -24.93 -0.71 -29.63
CA ARG A 102 -24.38 0.04 -28.48
C ARG A 102 -23.72 -0.87 -27.43
N LYS A 103 -24.34 -2.02 -27.17
CA LYS A 103 -23.87 -2.98 -26.16
C LYS A 103 -22.64 -3.71 -26.65
N ASN A 104 -22.67 -4.19 -27.90
CA ASN A 104 -21.55 -4.89 -28.50
C ASN A 104 -20.35 -3.97 -28.76
N TYR A 105 -20.58 -2.69 -29.08
CA TYR A 105 -19.51 -1.69 -29.14
C TYR A 105 -18.84 -1.48 -27.79
N LYS A 106 -19.63 -1.33 -26.70
CA LYS A 106 -19.09 -1.21 -25.35
C LYS A 106 -18.24 -2.43 -24.97
N ILE A 107 -18.76 -3.63 -25.22
CA ILE A 107 -18.04 -4.88 -24.95
C ILE A 107 -16.71 -4.92 -25.74
N LEU A 108 -16.73 -4.55 -27.02
CA LEU A 108 -15.51 -4.52 -27.84
C LEU A 108 -14.49 -3.52 -27.27
N THR A 109 -14.92 -2.34 -26.84
CA THR A 109 -14.02 -1.35 -26.21
C THR A 109 -13.42 -1.85 -24.89
N GLU A 110 -14.21 -2.58 -24.08
CA GLU A 110 -13.72 -3.19 -22.84
C GLU A 110 -12.69 -4.29 -23.13
N CYS A 111 -12.91 -5.12 -24.15
CA CYS A 111 -11.95 -6.14 -24.59
C CYS A 111 -10.62 -5.53 -25.08
N VAL A 112 -10.67 -4.43 -25.83
CA VAL A 112 -9.47 -3.71 -26.31
C VAL A 112 -8.70 -3.09 -25.14
N LEU A 113 -9.41 -2.50 -24.18
CA LEU A 113 -8.79 -1.97 -22.96
C LEU A 113 -8.09 -3.08 -22.18
N ALA A 114 -8.74 -4.24 -22.00
CA ALA A 114 -8.17 -5.38 -21.31
C ALA A 114 -6.90 -5.91 -22.01
N HIS A 115 -6.91 -6.02 -23.34
CA HIS A 115 -5.72 -6.40 -24.13
C HIS A 115 -4.59 -5.39 -23.98
N THR A 116 -4.91 -4.09 -24.01
CA THR A 116 -3.92 -3.01 -23.86
C THR A 116 -3.27 -3.05 -22.48
N VAL A 117 -4.05 -3.29 -21.42
CA VAL A 117 -3.53 -3.43 -20.05
C VAL A 117 -2.66 -4.68 -19.91
N MET A 118 -3.07 -5.81 -20.52
CA MET A 118 -2.29 -7.05 -20.55
C MET A 118 -0.98 -6.92 -21.34
N PHE A 119 -0.98 -6.15 -22.43
CA PHE A 119 0.23 -5.88 -23.22
C PHE A 119 1.19 -4.95 -22.47
N ASN A 120 0.66 -3.92 -21.79
CA ASN A 120 1.43 -2.93 -21.05
C ASN A 120 1.87 -3.40 -19.64
N LYS A 121 1.83 -4.70 -19.35
CA LYS A 121 2.04 -5.26 -17.99
C LYS A 121 3.47 -5.13 -17.43
N LYS A 122 4.32 -4.24 -17.95
CA LYS A 122 5.44 -3.71 -17.15
C LYS A 122 4.88 -2.56 -16.31
N ARG A 123 4.69 -2.78 -15.01
CA ARG A 123 4.27 -1.67 -14.13
C ARG A 123 5.40 -0.63 -14.14
N VAL A 124 5.07 0.65 -14.20
CA VAL A 124 6.06 1.74 -14.12
C VAL A 124 6.92 1.63 -12.85
N GLY A 125 6.37 1.06 -11.78
CA GLY A 125 7.10 0.72 -10.55
C GLY A 125 8.11 -0.42 -10.70
N ASP A 126 7.84 -1.44 -11.52
CA ASP A 126 8.75 -2.58 -11.70
C ASP A 126 10.04 -2.15 -12.43
N VAL A 127 9.94 -1.15 -13.32
CA VAL A 127 11.09 -0.54 -14.00
C VAL A 127 11.93 0.30 -13.03
N GLN A 128 11.29 0.97 -12.07
CA GLN A 128 11.98 1.82 -11.09
C GLN A 128 12.82 1.03 -10.06
N TYR A 129 12.41 -0.21 -9.76
CA TYR A 129 13.12 -1.08 -8.80
C TYR A 129 13.89 -2.22 -9.48
N LEU A 130 14.02 -2.21 -10.81
CA LEU A 130 14.81 -3.19 -11.54
C LEU A 130 16.30 -3.02 -11.17
N LYS A 131 16.89 -4.04 -10.55
CA LYS A 131 18.33 -4.06 -10.29
C LYS A 131 19.08 -4.38 -11.58
N ILE A 132 20.29 -3.82 -11.75
CA ILE A 132 21.16 -4.06 -12.92
C ILE A 132 21.46 -5.56 -13.11
N GLU A 133 21.54 -6.32 -12.01
CA GLU A 133 21.73 -7.77 -12.03
C GLU A 133 20.56 -8.56 -12.64
N THR A 134 19.40 -7.93 -12.81
CA THR A 134 18.18 -8.54 -13.38
C THR A 134 17.96 -8.17 -14.85
N TYR A 135 18.89 -7.41 -15.46
CA TYR A 135 18.91 -7.09 -16.88
C TYR A 135 19.72 -8.14 -17.63
#